data_AF-A0A3M0JP56-F1
#
_entry.id   AF-A0A3M0JP56-F1
#
_cell.length_a   1.000
_cell.length_b   1.000
_cell.length_c   1.000
_cell.angle_alpha   90.00
_cell.angle_beta   90.00
_cell.angle_gamma   90.00
#
_symmetry.space_group_name_H-M   'P 1'
#
loop_
_entity.id
_entity.type
_entity.pdbx_description
1 polymer ?
#
loop_
_entity_poly.entity_id
_entity_poly.type
_entity_poly.pdbx_seq_one_letter_code
_entity_poly.pdbx_strand_id
1 'polypeptide(L)'
;MERPEQWQDLLEFLLERDVLCEEMAHWIFCQVLEAVWHCTACHVLHQDIKLENILVERESGDVKLIDFGCGTFLQEQAYTQFAGTRLYSPPEWICLGYYHGHAATVWSLGVLLYVMVCGSLPFQEDRDIVWQQLFFMQQLSPGILNVNEPWGTEELKAEQASGEVKSSSSLQVSEDVNSPL
;
A
#
# COMPACT_ATOMS: atom_id res chain seq x y z
N MET A 1 20.22 8.61 15.41
CA MET A 1 18.78 8.95 15.27
C MET A 1 18.13 8.66 16.61
N GLU A 2 17.37 9.59 17.17
CA GLU A 2 16.52 9.31 18.34
C GLU A 2 15.30 8.53 17.84
N ARG A 3 15.06 7.34 18.37
CA ARG A 3 13.81 6.58 18.17
C ARG A 3 12.87 7.04 19.29
N PRO A 4 11.86 7.88 19.02
CA PRO A 4 10.90 8.26 20.04
C PRO A 4 10.20 7.00 20.54
N GLU A 5 9.86 6.92 21.84
CA GLU A 5 9.26 5.72 22.47
C GLU A 5 7.99 5.22 21.76
N GLN A 6 7.35 6.07 20.96
CA GLN A 6 6.11 5.80 20.22
C GLN A 6 6.32 5.04 18.90
N TRP A 7 7.56 4.99 18.36
CA TRP A 7 7.85 4.37 17.06
C TRP A 7 8.46 2.98 17.22
N GLN A 8 7.92 2.04 16.46
CA GLN A 8 8.51 0.71 16.34
C GLN A 8 8.57 0.20 14.92
N ASP A 9 9.46 -0.74 14.62
CA ASP A 9 9.46 -1.36 13.30
C ASP A 9 8.23 -2.26 13.10
N LEU A 10 7.82 -2.41 11.85
CA LEU A 10 6.60 -3.11 11.47
C LEU A 10 6.70 -4.61 11.79
N LEU A 11 7.92 -5.16 11.89
CA LEU A 11 8.12 -6.55 12.32
C LEU A 11 7.73 -6.71 13.79
N GLU A 12 8.28 -5.88 14.69
CA GLU A 12 7.89 -5.84 16.10
C GLU A 12 6.38 -5.59 16.26
N PHE A 13 5.82 -4.65 15.47
CA PHE A 13 4.39 -4.35 15.48
C PHE A 13 3.49 -5.53 15.06
N LEU A 14 3.93 -6.32 14.10
CA LEU A 14 3.23 -7.53 13.65
C LEU A 14 3.32 -8.64 14.69
N LEU A 15 4.51 -8.85 15.28
CA LEU A 15 4.74 -9.87 16.31
C LEU A 15 3.95 -9.61 17.59
N GLU A 16 3.74 -8.35 17.97
CA GLU A 16 2.91 -7.99 19.12
C GLU A 16 1.41 -8.30 18.93
N ARG A 17 0.94 -8.46 17.69
CA ARG A 17 -0.49 -8.56 17.34
C ARG A 17 -0.89 -9.88 16.68
N ASP A 18 0.04 -10.83 16.53
CA ASP A 18 -0.05 -12.10 15.79
C ASP A 18 -0.38 -11.97 14.30
N VAL A 19 -1.40 -11.20 13.92
CA VAL A 19 -1.74 -10.87 12.53
C VAL A 19 -2.37 -9.49 12.43
N LEU A 20 -2.00 -8.76 11.39
CA LEU A 20 -2.70 -7.53 11.02
C LEU A 20 -4.00 -7.91 10.32
N CYS A 21 -5.13 -7.34 10.76
CA CYS A 21 -6.35 -7.41 9.97
C CYS A 21 -6.15 -6.69 8.63
N GLU A 22 -6.89 -7.10 7.61
CA GLU A 22 -6.76 -6.53 6.25
C GLU A 22 -6.92 -5.01 6.23
N GLU A 23 -7.79 -4.45 7.07
CA GLU A 23 -7.99 -2.99 7.18
C GLU A 23 -6.73 -2.27 7.65
N MET A 24 -6.06 -2.78 8.70
CA MET A 24 -4.81 -2.23 9.21
C MET A 24 -3.67 -2.44 8.21
N ALA A 25 -3.60 -3.63 7.60
CA ALA A 25 -2.60 -3.93 6.58
C ALA A 25 -2.74 -2.99 5.37
N HIS A 26 -3.97 -2.76 4.90
CA HIS A 26 -4.29 -1.83 3.83
C HIS A 26 -3.87 -0.40 4.19
N TRP A 27 -4.25 0.08 5.38
CA TRP A 27 -3.89 1.43 5.86
C TRP A 27 -2.38 1.66 5.89
N ILE A 28 -1.63 0.72 6.46
CA ILE A 28 -0.15 0.78 6.53
C ILE A 28 0.44 0.69 5.12
N PHE A 29 -0.05 -0.24 4.29
CA PHE A 29 0.49 -0.47 2.95
C PHE A 29 0.29 0.74 2.03
N CYS A 30 -0.84 1.45 2.11
CA CYS A 30 -1.05 2.70 1.39
C CYS A 30 0.03 3.74 1.70
N GLN A 31 0.37 3.93 2.97
CA GLN A 31 1.43 4.87 3.37
C GLN A 31 2.82 4.40 2.92
N VAL A 32 3.08 3.09 2.93
CA VAL A 32 4.33 2.54 2.35
C VAL A 32 4.42 2.84 0.86
N LEU A 33 3.32 2.67 0.10
CA LEU A 33 3.27 3.00 -1.32
C LEU A 33 3.55 4.49 -1.55
N GLU A 34 2.99 5.39 -0.74
CA GLU A 34 3.26 6.83 -0.80
C GLU A 34 4.74 7.15 -0.53
N ALA A 35 5.34 6.54 0.49
CA ALA A 35 6.75 6.73 0.81
C ALA A 35 7.67 6.24 -0.31
N VAL A 36 7.37 5.07 -0.90
CA VAL A 36 8.13 4.51 -2.03
C VAL A 36 7.95 5.34 -3.30
N TRP A 37 6.74 5.82 -3.54
CA TRP A 37 6.44 6.74 -4.64
C TRP A 37 7.24 8.04 -4.49
N HIS A 38 7.30 8.61 -3.28
CA HIS A 38 8.11 9.77 -2.99
C HIS A 38 9.60 9.53 -3.26
N CYS A 39 10.16 8.39 -2.83
CA CYS A 39 11.55 8.03 -3.13
C CYS A 39 11.80 7.98 -4.64
N THR A 40 10.88 7.34 -5.37
CA THR A 40 10.93 7.23 -6.83
C THR A 40 10.90 8.61 -7.50
N ALA A 41 10.02 9.51 -7.07
CA ALA A 41 9.95 10.88 -7.56
C ALA A 41 11.26 11.65 -7.29
N CYS A 42 11.91 11.37 -6.16
CA CYS A 42 13.22 11.89 -5.79
C CYS A 42 14.41 11.16 -6.47
N HIS A 43 14.15 10.25 -7.41
CA HIS A 43 15.16 9.48 -8.14
C HIS A 43 16.02 8.58 -7.22
N VAL A 44 15.42 8.09 -6.14
CA VAL A 44 16.04 7.17 -5.18
C VAL A 44 15.33 5.82 -5.24
N LEU A 45 16.12 4.76 -5.38
CA LEU A 45 15.68 3.38 -5.27
C LEU A 45 16.12 2.82 -3.91
N HIS A 46 15.17 2.41 -3.06
CA HIS A 46 15.46 1.92 -1.71
C HIS A 46 16.17 0.56 -1.67
N GLN A 47 15.83 -0.34 -2.58
CA GLN A 47 16.33 -1.73 -2.72
C GLN A 47 16.05 -2.71 -1.56
N ASP A 48 15.80 -2.25 -0.33
CA ASP A 48 15.55 -3.12 0.83
C ASP A 48 14.22 -2.82 1.54
N ILE A 49 13.11 -2.83 0.80
CA ILE A 49 11.76 -2.66 1.39
C ILE A 49 11.36 -3.97 2.06
N LYS A 50 11.20 -3.93 3.39
CA LYS A 50 10.82 -5.06 4.26
C LYS A 50 10.27 -4.52 5.58
N LEU A 51 9.70 -5.41 6.41
CA LEU A 51 9.07 -5.04 7.68
C LEU A 51 10.02 -4.26 8.61
N GLU A 52 11.27 -4.70 8.71
CA GLU A 52 12.28 -4.12 9.60
C GLU A 52 12.67 -2.67 9.22
N ASN A 53 12.48 -2.31 7.94
CA ASN A 53 12.82 -1.00 7.40
C ASN A 53 11.61 -0.07 7.35
N ILE A 54 10.50 -0.44 7.99
CA ILE A 54 9.27 0.36 8.06
C ILE A 54 8.99 0.62 9.53
N LEU A 55 9.01 1.89 9.94
CA LEU A 55 8.55 2.28 11.27
C LEU A 55 7.06 2.62 11.26
N VAL A 56 6.37 2.21 12.31
CA VAL A 56 4.98 2.50 12.59
C VAL A 56 4.88 3.22 13.93
N GLU A 57 4.13 4.30 13.97
CA GLU A 57 3.73 4.98 15.20
C GLU A 57 2.57 4.19 15.84
N ARG A 58 2.70 3.83 17.14
CA ARG A 58 1.81 2.87 17.81
C ARG A 58 0.34 3.33 17.93
N GLU A 59 0.08 4.62 18.03
CA GLU A 59 -1.24 5.23 18.25
C GLU A 59 -1.91 5.70 16.95
N SER A 60 -1.19 6.46 16.11
CA SER A 60 -1.71 7.01 14.85
C SER A 60 -1.65 6.00 13.71
N GLY A 61 -0.73 5.03 13.77
CA GLY A 61 -0.45 4.14 12.65
C GLY A 61 0.29 4.82 11.50
N ASP A 62 0.92 5.98 11.75
CA ASP A 62 1.74 6.68 10.76
C ASP A 62 2.98 5.86 10.40
N VAL A 63 3.34 5.86 9.13
CA VAL A 63 4.43 5.05 8.59
C VAL A 63 5.62 5.90 8.15
N LYS A 64 6.84 5.41 8.43
CA LYS A 64 8.09 5.96 7.89
C LYS A 64 8.97 4.86 7.32
N LEU A 65 9.39 5.03 6.07
CA LEU A 65 10.44 4.21 5.47
C LEU A 65 11.81 4.66 6.00
N ILE A 66 12.62 3.71 6.45
CA ILE A 66 13.95 3.94 7.02
C ILE A 66 15.00 3.04 6.36
N ASP A 67 16.27 3.31 6.67
CA ASP A 67 17.44 2.53 6.24
C ASP A 67 17.66 2.45 4.72
N PHE A 68 18.11 3.58 4.17
CA PHE A 68 18.61 3.68 2.80
C PHE A 68 20.04 3.14 2.63
N GLY A 69 20.55 2.30 3.55
CA GLY A 69 21.90 1.74 3.48
C GLY A 69 22.15 0.87 2.24
N CYS A 70 21.09 0.26 1.71
CA CYS A 70 21.09 -0.46 0.43
C CYS A 70 20.64 0.41 -0.75
N GLY A 71 20.26 1.66 -0.51
CA GLY A 71 19.68 2.53 -1.51
C GLY A 71 20.67 2.96 -2.59
N THR A 72 20.15 3.27 -3.77
CA THR A 72 20.93 3.77 -4.90
C THR A 72 20.12 4.78 -5.72
N PHE A 73 20.74 5.42 -6.70
CA PHE A 73 20.03 6.27 -7.65
C PHE A 73 19.20 5.43 -8.60
N LEU A 74 17.96 5.86 -8.80
CA LEU A 74 17.06 5.27 -9.78
C LEU A 74 17.61 5.54 -11.19
N GLN A 75 17.73 4.48 -11.99
CA GLN A 75 18.17 4.54 -13.38
C GLN A 75 17.31 3.63 -14.26
N GLU A 76 17.26 3.92 -15.55
CA GLU A 76 16.52 3.11 -16.52
C GLU A 76 17.23 1.78 -16.84
N GLN A 77 18.55 1.76 -16.72
CA GLN A 77 19.35 0.56 -17.00
C GLN A 77 19.17 -0.50 -15.92
N ALA A 78 19.33 -1.76 -16.32
CA ALA A 78 19.30 -2.87 -15.40
C ALA A 78 20.45 -2.80 -14.38
N TYR A 79 20.14 -3.15 -13.14
CA TYR A 79 21.12 -3.31 -12.07
C TYR A 79 21.66 -4.73 -12.10
N THR A 80 22.98 -4.88 -12.01
CA THR A 80 23.69 -6.17 -11.99
C THR A 80 24.26 -6.52 -10.61
N GLN A 81 23.93 -5.70 -9.61
CA GLN A 81 24.27 -5.91 -8.20
C GLN A 81 23.01 -5.75 -7.36
N PHE A 82 22.91 -6.55 -6.31
CA PHE A 82 21.79 -6.53 -5.37
C PHE A 82 22.34 -6.40 -3.95
N ALA A 83 21.90 -5.36 -3.25
CA ALA A 83 22.29 -5.07 -1.88
C ALA A 83 21.19 -5.40 -0.85
N GLY A 84 19.95 -5.61 -1.29
CA GLY A 84 18.80 -5.83 -0.41
C GLY A 84 18.72 -7.24 0.17
N THR A 85 17.63 -7.50 0.88
CA THR A 85 17.32 -8.78 1.52
C THR A 85 16.91 -9.84 0.49
N ARG A 86 17.63 -10.97 0.46
CA ARG A 86 17.53 -11.99 -0.59
C ARG A 86 16.12 -12.56 -0.79
N LEU A 87 15.35 -12.78 0.29
CA LEU A 87 13.99 -13.32 0.21
C LEU A 87 12.96 -12.32 -0.36
N TYR A 88 13.33 -11.04 -0.46
CA TYR A 88 12.55 -9.99 -1.13
C TYR A 88 13.06 -9.72 -2.55
N SER A 89 14.08 -10.45 -3.02
CA SER A 89 14.62 -10.27 -4.38
C SER A 89 13.68 -10.86 -5.43
N PRO A 90 13.58 -10.22 -6.61
CA PRO A 90 12.69 -10.70 -7.66
C PRO A 90 13.28 -11.91 -8.40
N PRO A 91 12.45 -12.75 -9.03
CA PRO A 91 12.91 -13.98 -9.67
C PRO A 91 13.91 -13.73 -10.82
N GLU A 92 13.81 -12.62 -11.54
CA GLU A 92 14.79 -12.26 -12.58
C GLU A 92 16.19 -12.02 -12.03
N TRP A 93 16.31 -11.52 -10.79
CA TRP A 93 17.62 -11.40 -10.15
C TRP A 93 18.22 -12.78 -9.90
N ILE A 94 17.42 -13.72 -9.41
CA ILE A 94 17.87 -15.10 -9.13
C ILE A 94 18.23 -15.84 -10.43
N CYS A 95 17.40 -15.69 -11.46
CA CYS A 95 17.55 -16.41 -12.72
C CYS A 95 18.62 -15.81 -13.63
N LEU A 96 18.71 -14.48 -13.69
CA LEU A 96 19.46 -13.75 -14.71
C LEU A 96 20.60 -12.89 -14.16
N GLY A 97 20.63 -12.65 -12.84
CA GLY A 97 21.63 -11.78 -12.21
C GLY A 97 21.45 -10.31 -12.52
N TYR A 98 20.27 -9.89 -13.00
CA TYR A 98 19.93 -8.48 -13.18
C TYR A 98 18.44 -8.21 -12.96
N TYR A 99 18.09 -6.96 -12.67
CA TYR A 99 16.71 -6.51 -12.49
C TYR A 99 16.55 -5.03 -12.87
N HIS A 100 15.31 -4.60 -13.06
CA HIS A 100 14.96 -3.18 -13.22
C HIS A 100 14.35 -2.65 -11.92
N GLY A 101 14.71 -1.42 -11.55
CA GLY A 101 14.38 -0.83 -10.25
C GLY A 101 12.88 -0.89 -9.94
N HIS A 102 12.04 -0.35 -10.83
CA HIS A 102 10.59 -0.32 -10.62
C HIS A 102 9.96 -1.71 -10.44
N ALA A 103 10.32 -2.67 -11.31
CA ALA A 103 9.78 -4.03 -11.25
C ALA A 103 10.21 -4.74 -9.95
N ALA A 104 11.48 -4.61 -9.56
CA ALA A 104 11.98 -5.17 -8.32
C ALA A 104 11.32 -4.55 -7.08
N THR A 105 11.04 -3.25 -7.10
CA THR A 105 10.29 -2.57 -6.03
C THR A 105 8.85 -3.08 -5.92
N VAL A 106 8.15 -3.28 -7.04
CA VAL A 106 6.79 -3.85 -7.02
C VAL A 106 6.81 -5.27 -6.48
N TRP A 107 7.81 -6.07 -6.84
CA TRP A 107 7.99 -7.43 -6.30
C TRP A 107 8.18 -7.41 -4.78
N SER A 108 9.11 -6.61 -4.26
CA SER A 108 9.36 -6.54 -2.82
C SER A 108 8.15 -6.01 -2.04
N LEU A 109 7.38 -5.08 -2.62
CA LEU A 109 6.09 -4.65 -2.07
C LEU A 109 5.05 -5.79 -2.00
N GLY A 110 5.01 -6.67 -3.00
CA GLY A 110 4.16 -7.85 -2.98
C GLY A 110 4.54 -8.84 -1.88
N VAL A 111 5.85 -9.09 -1.70
CA VAL A 111 6.37 -9.91 -0.58
C VAL A 111 6.00 -9.28 0.76
N LEU A 112 6.20 -7.96 0.91
CA LEU A 112 5.83 -7.22 2.12
C LEU A 112 4.34 -7.37 2.44
N LEU A 113 3.45 -7.09 1.48
CA LEU A 113 2.01 -7.20 1.68
C LEU A 113 1.60 -8.62 2.08
N TYR A 114 2.20 -9.63 1.44
CA TYR A 114 1.95 -11.02 1.80
C TYR A 114 2.29 -11.28 3.26
N VAL A 115 3.48 -10.87 3.71
CA VAL A 115 3.88 -11.08 5.12
C VAL A 115 2.96 -10.34 6.08
N MET A 116 2.52 -9.13 5.72
CA MET A 116 1.60 -8.35 6.54
C MET A 116 0.27 -9.08 6.81
N VAL A 117 -0.29 -9.77 5.81
CA VAL A 117 -1.59 -10.45 5.93
C VAL A 117 -1.49 -11.93 6.31
N CYS A 118 -0.38 -12.60 5.98
CA CYS A 118 -0.19 -14.04 6.26
C CYS A 118 0.66 -14.30 7.51
N GLY A 119 1.36 -13.30 8.04
CA GLY A 119 2.27 -13.42 9.19
C GLY A 119 3.55 -14.20 8.92
N SER A 120 3.80 -14.64 7.67
CA SER A 120 4.99 -15.38 7.28
C SER A 120 5.41 -15.04 5.85
N LEU A 121 6.68 -15.26 5.51
CA LEU A 121 7.21 -15.05 4.17
C LEU A 121 6.58 -16.03 3.16
N PRO A 122 6.25 -15.57 1.95
CA PRO A 122 5.70 -16.43 0.89
C PRO A 122 6.72 -17.45 0.39
N PHE A 123 8.01 -17.14 0.50
CA PHE A 123 9.13 -17.90 -0.04
C PHE A 123 10.20 -18.12 1.02
N GLN A 124 10.78 -19.32 1.08
CA GLN A 124 11.82 -19.69 2.06
C GLN A 124 13.18 -19.89 1.39
N GLU A 125 13.20 -20.25 0.11
CA GLU A 125 14.42 -20.42 -0.69
C GLU A 125 14.25 -19.91 -2.13
N ASP A 126 15.35 -19.82 -2.88
CA ASP A 126 15.35 -19.34 -4.27
C ASP A 126 14.39 -20.10 -5.17
N ARG A 127 14.27 -21.41 -4.92
CA ARG A 127 13.37 -22.28 -5.66
C ARG A 127 11.92 -21.81 -5.55
N ASP A 128 11.50 -21.42 -4.35
CA ASP A 128 10.15 -20.92 -4.11
C ASP A 128 9.92 -19.58 -4.84
N ILE A 129 10.92 -18.70 -4.78
CA ILE A 129 10.89 -17.39 -5.47
C ILE A 129 10.78 -17.58 -6.98
N VAL A 130 11.54 -18.52 -7.56
CA VAL A 130 11.52 -18.79 -9.00
C VAL A 130 10.20 -19.42 -9.44
N TRP A 131 9.60 -20.29 -8.62
CA TRP A 131 8.31 -20.92 -8.93
C TRP A 131 7.09 -20.07 -8.62
N GLN A 132 7.23 -19.05 -7.76
CA GLN A 132 6.20 -18.04 -7.50
C GLN A 132 4.88 -18.63 -7.00
N GLN A 133 4.94 -19.76 -6.30
CA GLN A 133 3.76 -20.43 -5.77
C GLN A 133 3.40 -19.89 -4.38
N LEU A 134 2.23 -19.27 -4.27
CA LEU A 134 1.73 -18.68 -3.03
C LEU A 134 0.75 -19.60 -2.30
N PHE A 135 0.79 -19.59 -0.96
CA PHE A 135 -0.10 -20.38 -0.10
C PHE A 135 -0.75 -19.51 0.98
N PHE A 136 -1.97 -19.04 0.73
CA PHE A 136 -2.69 -18.21 1.70
C PHE A 136 -3.25 -19.07 2.84
N MET A 137 -2.71 -18.90 4.05
CA MET A 137 -3.16 -19.66 5.24
C MET A 137 -4.49 -19.15 5.83
N GLN A 138 -4.88 -17.91 5.53
CA GLN A 138 -6.15 -17.33 5.96
C GLN A 138 -7.12 -17.23 4.78
N GLN A 139 -8.42 -17.40 5.06
CA GLN A 139 -9.46 -16.99 4.12
C GLN A 139 -9.44 -15.46 4.06
N LEU A 140 -8.71 -14.91 3.08
CA LEU A 140 -8.78 -13.50 2.74
C LEU A 140 -10.21 -13.13 2.35
N SER A 141 -10.60 -11.88 2.59
CA SER A 141 -11.93 -11.41 2.24
C SER A 141 -12.19 -11.63 0.74
N PRO A 142 -13.42 -12.00 0.33
CA PRO A 142 -13.75 -12.28 -1.07
C PRO A 142 -13.42 -11.14 -2.04
N GLY A 143 -13.32 -9.89 -1.54
CA GLY A 143 -12.99 -8.70 -2.33
C GLY A 143 -11.54 -8.66 -2.83
N ILE A 144 -10.59 -9.31 -2.14
CA ILE A 144 -9.15 -9.30 -2.50
C ILE A 144 -8.83 -10.33 -3.60
N LEU A 145 -9.65 -11.38 -3.75
CA LEU A 145 -9.43 -12.43 -4.76
C LEU A 145 -9.79 -12.00 -6.19
N ASN A 146 -10.40 -10.82 -6.36
CA ASN A 146 -10.83 -10.34 -7.67
C ASN A 146 -9.92 -9.22 -8.18
N VAL A 147 -8.66 -9.56 -8.50
CA VAL A 147 -7.67 -8.66 -9.12
C VAL A 147 -8.08 -8.14 -10.52
N ASN A 148 -9.27 -8.52 -11.02
CA ASN A 148 -9.80 -8.12 -12.32
C ASN A 148 -10.92 -7.06 -12.25
N GLU A 149 -11.31 -6.60 -11.05
CA GLU A 149 -12.29 -5.51 -10.91
C GLU A 149 -11.57 -4.16 -10.80
N PRO A 150 -11.93 -3.15 -11.61
CA PRO A 150 -11.34 -1.82 -11.53
C PRO A 150 -11.73 -1.14 -10.21
N TRP A 151 -10.72 -0.75 -9.44
CA TRP A 151 -10.82 -0.01 -8.19
C TRP A 151 -11.70 1.25 -8.34
N GLY A 152 -12.74 1.41 -7.51
CA GLY A 152 -13.42 2.70 -7.31
C GLY A 152 -14.80 2.93 -7.94
N THR A 153 -15.70 1.93 -8.03
CA THR A 153 -17.09 2.18 -8.50
C THR A 153 -18.17 2.14 -7.41
N GLU A 154 -17.83 1.81 -6.16
CA GLU A 154 -18.83 1.75 -5.08
C GLU A 154 -19.07 3.11 -4.39
N GLU A 155 -18.06 3.97 -4.26
CA GLU A 155 -18.22 5.29 -3.63
C GLU A 155 -19.03 6.28 -4.50
N LEU A 156 -19.00 6.14 -5.82
CA LEU A 156 -19.75 7.02 -6.75
C LEU A 156 -21.25 6.70 -6.82
N LYS A 157 -21.71 5.55 -6.28
CA LYS A 157 -23.14 5.20 -6.26
C LYS A 157 -23.87 5.70 -5.02
N ALA A 158 -23.15 5.95 -3.92
CA ALA A 158 -23.75 6.44 -2.68
C ALA A 158 -24.19 7.92 -2.80
N GLU A 159 -23.49 8.72 -3.60
CA GLU A 159 -23.75 10.16 -3.72
C GLU A 159 -24.95 10.51 -4.62
N GLN A 160 -25.43 9.57 -5.44
CA GLN A 160 -26.62 9.77 -6.28
C GLN A 160 -27.93 9.30 -5.62
N ALA A 161 -27.88 8.59 -4.48
CA ALA A 161 -29.07 8.07 -3.80
C ALA A 161 -29.69 9.01 -2.75
N SER A 162 -29.03 10.13 -2.42
CA SER A 162 -29.48 11.08 -1.38
C SER A 162 -30.31 12.26 -1.92
N GLY A 163 -30.42 12.40 -3.24
CA GLY A 163 -30.92 13.61 -3.88
C GLY A 163 -32.38 13.58 -4.32
N GLU A 164 -33.34 13.09 -3.53
CA GLU A 164 -34.76 13.23 -3.89
C GLU A 164 -35.75 13.48 -2.72
N VAL A 165 -36.44 14.63 -2.86
CA VAL A 165 -37.75 15.04 -2.31
C VAL A 165 -37.80 15.70 -0.92
N LYS A 166 -38.13 17.00 -0.89
CA LYS A 166 -39.47 17.48 -0.48
C LYS A 166 -39.79 18.91 -0.96
N SER A 167 -40.90 18.97 -1.70
CA SER A 167 -41.65 20.17 -2.06
C SER A 167 -42.53 20.66 -0.90
N SER A 168 -42.80 21.97 -0.93
CA SER A 168 -44.02 22.65 -0.47
C SER A 168 -43.93 23.47 0.83
N SER A 169 -44.07 24.79 0.67
CA SER A 169 -44.96 25.60 1.52
C SER A 169 -45.23 26.95 0.88
N SER A 170 -46.48 27.15 0.52
CA SER A 170 -47.16 28.38 0.10
C SER A 170 -46.86 29.59 0.99
N LEU A 171 -46.71 30.77 0.38
CA LEU A 171 -46.98 32.06 1.00
C LEU A 171 -47.85 32.88 0.04
N GLN A 172 -49.10 33.06 0.45
CA GLN A 172 -50.01 34.07 -0.10
C GLN A 172 -49.55 35.45 0.38
N VAL A 173 -49.46 36.43 -0.53
CA VAL A 173 -49.87 37.81 -0.23
C VAL A 173 -50.53 38.38 -1.48
N SER A 174 -51.76 38.84 -1.30
CA SER A 174 -52.66 39.48 -2.25
C SER A 174 -52.23 40.89 -2.64
N GLU A 175 -52.54 41.23 -3.89
CA GLU A 175 -53.04 42.51 -4.45
C GLU A 175 -52.55 43.83 -3.81
N ASP A 176 -51.96 44.74 -4.61
CA ASP A 176 -52.77 45.84 -5.16
C ASP A 176 -52.03 46.82 -6.13
N VAL A 177 -52.75 47.18 -7.20
CA VAL A 177 -52.75 48.38 -8.07
C VAL A 177 -51.47 48.91 -8.76
N ASN A 178 -51.45 48.85 -10.10
CA ASN A 178 -51.62 49.98 -11.04
C ASN A 178 -50.69 49.91 -12.28
N SER A 179 -51.29 49.79 -13.47
CA SER A 179 -50.68 50.06 -14.79
C SER A 179 -50.87 51.55 -15.16
N PRO A 180 -50.52 52.03 -16.37
CA PRO A 180 -49.36 51.79 -17.23
C PRO A 180 -48.64 53.11 -17.62
N LEU A 181 -47.43 53.01 -18.18
CA LEU A 181 -47.01 53.54 -19.50
C LEU A 181 -45.51 53.27 -19.71
#